data_AF-A0A9E7A2Q3-F1
#
_entry.id   AF-A0A9E7A2Q3-F1
#
_cell.length_a   1.000
_cell.length_b   1.000
_cell.length_c   1.000
_cell.angle_alpha   90.00
_cell.angle_beta   90.00
_cell.angle_gamma   90.00
#
_symmetry.space_group_name_H-M   'P 1'
#
loop_
_entity.id
_entity.type
_entity.pdbx_description
1 polymer ?
#
loop_
_entity_poly.entity_id
_entity_poly.type
_entity_poly.pdbx_seq_one_letter_code
_entity_poly.pdbx_strand_id
1 'polypeptide(L)'
;MASINDLSLAKGLTTQVEDACAGLESGEAPILDHVSEITAELLKWWFQTEFQDARTFNFHPGQRQALLNVIYAHEVLGIASLQDLYQIAAPDVMLTSTRDSEIIRAPKNAYPKYCLKMATGTGKTWVLQALMVWQILNANRAPDSDRYTKNFLVVAPGLIVYDRLLDAFMGKERDGKRDFTISDLSIFQELFIPHSPSKSLISLS
;
A
#
# COMPACT_ATOMS: atom_id res chain seq x y z
N MET A 1 -19.69 -10.00 20.38
CA MET A 1 -19.84 -8.53 20.33
C MET A 1 -18.63 -8.02 19.58
N ALA A 2 -18.80 -7.27 18.48
CA ALA A 2 -17.66 -6.85 17.68
C ALA A 2 -16.83 -5.81 18.44
N SER A 3 -15.52 -6.03 18.58
CA SER A 3 -14.60 -5.07 19.20
C SER A 3 -13.42 -4.76 18.29
N ILE A 4 -12.72 -3.65 18.57
CA ILE A 4 -11.43 -3.32 17.95
C ILE A 4 -10.45 -4.51 17.99
N ASN A 5 -10.48 -5.31 19.07
CA ASN A 5 -9.54 -6.42 19.28
C ASN A 5 -9.82 -7.66 18.42
N ASP A 6 -11.02 -7.79 17.84
CA ASP A 6 -11.41 -8.98 17.06
C ASP A 6 -10.99 -8.91 15.59
N LEU A 7 -10.23 -7.86 15.23
CA LEU A 7 -9.82 -7.54 13.86
C LEU A 7 -11.03 -7.35 12.91
N SER A 8 -12.19 -6.95 13.44
CA SER A 8 -13.41 -6.76 12.65
C SER A 8 -13.21 -5.81 11.47
N LEU A 9 -12.46 -4.72 11.69
CA LEU A 9 -12.09 -3.79 10.61
C LEU A 9 -11.30 -4.49 9.49
N ALA A 10 -10.26 -5.23 9.84
CA ALA A 10 -9.41 -5.89 8.86
C ALA A 10 -10.18 -6.96 8.09
N LYS A 11 -11.05 -7.72 8.77
CA LYS A 11 -11.91 -8.73 8.13
C LYS A 11 -12.89 -8.08 7.15
N GLY A 12 -13.66 -7.09 7.61
CA GLY A 12 -14.67 -6.44 6.77
C GLY A 12 -14.07 -5.70 5.58
N LEU A 13 -12.94 -5.02 5.76
CA LEU A 13 -12.22 -4.39 4.65
C LEU A 13 -11.69 -5.46 3.67
N THR A 14 -11.10 -6.54 4.18
CA THR A 14 -10.55 -7.62 3.33
C THR A 14 -11.64 -8.26 2.47
N THR A 15 -12.81 -8.53 3.03
CA THR A 15 -13.95 -9.08 2.26
C THR A 15 -14.36 -8.15 1.11
N GLN A 16 -14.52 -6.83 1.38
CA GLN A 16 -14.85 -5.87 0.32
C GLN A 16 -13.77 -5.80 -0.78
N VAL A 17 -12.51 -5.92 -0.38
CA VAL A 17 -11.36 -5.89 -1.29
C VAL A 17 -11.29 -7.16 -2.14
N GLU A 18 -11.55 -8.32 -1.56
CA GLU A 18 -11.63 -9.59 -2.28
C GLU A 18 -12.70 -9.55 -3.37
N ASP A 19 -13.89 -9.03 -3.04
CA ASP A 19 -14.98 -8.85 -4.00
C ASP A 19 -14.59 -7.87 -5.12
N ALA A 20 -13.99 -6.73 -4.77
CA ALA A 20 -13.57 -5.73 -5.75
C ALA A 20 -12.41 -6.20 -6.64
N CYS A 21 -11.58 -7.12 -6.16
CA CYS A 21 -10.41 -7.65 -6.87
C CYS A 21 -10.66 -9.00 -7.55
N ALA A 22 -11.91 -9.51 -7.54
CA ALA A 22 -12.24 -10.76 -8.19
C ALA A 22 -11.91 -10.68 -9.69
N GLY A 23 -11.03 -11.57 -10.17
CA GLY A 23 -10.57 -11.63 -11.56
C GLY A 23 -9.31 -10.81 -11.87
N LEU A 24 -8.68 -10.19 -10.87
CA LEU A 24 -7.50 -9.35 -11.07
C LEU A 24 -6.33 -10.12 -11.72
N GLU A 25 -6.21 -11.42 -11.41
CA GLU A 25 -5.21 -12.33 -11.96
C GLU A 25 -5.35 -12.55 -13.47
N SER A 26 -6.58 -12.50 -14.00
CA SER A 26 -6.88 -12.54 -15.43
C SER A 26 -6.94 -11.15 -16.07
N GLY A 27 -6.79 -10.10 -15.27
CA GLY A 27 -6.73 -8.72 -15.74
C GLY A 27 -8.04 -7.98 -15.89
N GLU A 28 -9.13 -8.59 -15.45
CA GLU A 28 -10.47 -8.03 -15.44
C GLU A 28 -11.00 -8.09 -14.00
N ALA A 29 -11.13 -6.94 -13.34
CA ALA A 29 -11.62 -6.86 -11.97
C ALA A 29 -12.34 -5.53 -11.75
N PRO A 30 -13.44 -5.50 -10.96
CA PRO A 30 -14.20 -4.28 -10.69
C PRO A 30 -13.35 -3.11 -10.18
N ILE A 31 -12.33 -3.39 -9.35
CA ILE A 31 -11.43 -2.36 -8.81
C ILE A 31 -10.75 -1.53 -9.91
N LEU A 32 -10.48 -2.12 -11.08
CA LEU A 32 -9.74 -1.45 -12.15
C LEU A 32 -10.50 -0.27 -12.77
N ASP A 33 -11.83 -0.26 -12.66
CA ASP A 33 -12.69 0.84 -13.14
C ASP A 33 -12.84 1.97 -12.10
N HIS A 34 -12.40 1.72 -10.86
CA HIS A 34 -12.57 2.62 -9.72
C HIS A 34 -11.27 3.27 -9.25
N VAL A 35 -10.16 2.97 -9.92
CA VAL A 35 -8.84 3.52 -9.62
C VAL A 35 -8.32 4.33 -10.80
N SER A 36 -7.34 5.18 -10.54
CA SER A 36 -6.59 5.92 -11.55
C SER A 36 -5.90 4.97 -12.54
N GLU A 37 -5.60 5.48 -13.73
CA GLU A 37 -4.87 4.78 -14.78
C GLU A 37 -3.56 4.16 -14.25
N ILE A 38 -2.80 4.93 -13.47
CA ILE A 38 -1.52 4.48 -12.88
C ILE A 38 -1.73 3.34 -11.89
N THR A 39 -2.71 3.47 -11.00
CA THR A 39 -3.04 2.41 -10.06
C THR A 39 -3.50 1.14 -10.78
N ALA A 40 -4.34 1.26 -11.81
CA ALA A 40 -4.77 0.12 -12.62
C ALA A 40 -3.59 -0.59 -13.29
N GLU A 41 -2.66 0.16 -13.90
CA GLU A 41 -1.45 -0.39 -14.51
C GLU A 41 -0.56 -1.11 -13.47
N LEU A 42 -0.36 -0.52 -12.29
CA LEU A 42 0.41 -1.15 -11.20
C LEU A 42 -0.26 -2.42 -10.66
N LEU A 43 -1.57 -2.41 -10.44
CA LEU A 43 -2.30 -3.58 -9.96
C LEU A 43 -2.22 -4.73 -10.98
N LYS A 44 -2.35 -4.42 -12.26
CA LYS A 44 -2.16 -5.40 -13.34
C LYS A 44 -0.73 -5.95 -13.32
N TRP A 45 0.27 -5.08 -13.33
CA TRP A 45 1.68 -5.47 -13.27
C TRP A 45 2.02 -6.35 -12.07
N TRP A 46 1.51 -6.00 -10.88
CA TRP A 46 1.80 -6.73 -9.65
C TRP A 46 1.05 -8.06 -9.56
N PHE A 47 -0.17 -8.16 -10.09
CA PHE A 47 -1.08 -9.24 -9.74
C PHE A 47 -1.69 -10.04 -10.90
N GLN A 48 -1.53 -9.63 -12.16
CA GLN A 48 -1.89 -10.50 -13.30
C GLN A 48 -0.90 -11.66 -13.45
N THR A 49 -1.43 -12.85 -13.74
CA THR A 49 -0.66 -14.09 -13.87
C THR A 49 0.43 -13.97 -14.93
N GLU A 50 0.13 -13.35 -16.06
CA GLU A 50 1.06 -13.20 -17.19
C GLU A 50 2.34 -12.43 -16.80
N PHE A 51 2.20 -11.35 -16.01
CA PHE A 51 3.35 -10.60 -15.50
C PHE A 51 4.03 -11.30 -14.33
N GLN A 52 3.29 -12.07 -13.54
CA GLN A 52 3.87 -12.86 -12.47
C GLN A 52 4.75 -13.98 -13.01
N ASP A 53 4.27 -14.70 -14.03
CA ASP A 53 5.01 -15.81 -14.67
C ASP A 53 6.26 -15.32 -15.41
N ALA A 54 6.23 -14.07 -15.91
CA ALA A 54 7.38 -13.46 -16.59
C ALA A 54 8.46 -12.94 -15.62
N ARG A 55 8.17 -12.75 -14.32
CA ARG A 55 9.11 -12.17 -13.34
C ARG A 55 9.75 -13.23 -12.45
N THR A 56 10.98 -12.97 -12.02
CA THR A 56 11.71 -13.85 -11.09
C THR A 56 11.22 -13.72 -9.63
N PHE A 57 10.64 -12.58 -9.26
CA PHE A 57 10.13 -12.32 -7.92
C PHE A 57 8.73 -11.72 -8.00
N ASN A 58 7.85 -12.12 -7.08
CA ASN A 58 6.48 -11.63 -6.99
C ASN A 58 6.08 -11.39 -5.54
N PHE A 59 5.04 -10.57 -5.33
CA PHE A 59 4.47 -10.36 -4.01
C PHE A 59 3.82 -11.66 -3.49
N HIS A 60 4.12 -12.01 -2.24
CA HIS A 60 3.44 -13.11 -1.56
C HIS A 60 1.99 -12.73 -1.21
N PRO A 61 1.09 -13.70 -0.95
CA PRO A 61 -0.33 -13.43 -0.69
C PRO A 61 -0.59 -12.39 0.43
N GLY A 62 0.17 -12.43 1.52
CA GLY A 62 0.05 -11.45 2.61
C GLY A 62 0.50 -10.03 2.23
N GLN A 63 1.46 -9.90 1.30
CA GLN A 63 1.89 -8.61 0.75
C GLN A 63 0.85 -8.07 -0.24
N ARG A 64 0.33 -8.94 -1.12
CA ARG A 64 -0.79 -8.63 -2.02
C ARG A 64 -1.98 -8.08 -1.23
N GLN A 65 -2.43 -8.80 -0.20
CA GLN A 65 -3.57 -8.35 0.62
C GLN A 65 -3.30 -6.98 1.29
N ALA A 66 -2.08 -6.78 1.81
CA ALA A 66 -1.72 -5.52 2.44
C ALA A 66 -1.76 -4.34 1.45
N LEU A 67 -1.21 -4.54 0.24
CA LEU A 67 -1.23 -3.54 -0.83
C LEU A 67 -2.66 -3.22 -1.27
N LEU A 68 -3.46 -4.25 -1.58
CA LEU A 68 -4.84 -4.08 -2.04
C LEU A 68 -5.71 -3.39 -0.98
N ASN A 69 -5.60 -3.79 0.30
CA ASN A 69 -6.38 -3.16 1.37
C ASN A 69 -6.05 -1.66 1.53
N VAL A 70 -4.77 -1.29 1.44
CA VAL A 70 -4.36 0.12 1.55
C VAL A 70 -4.84 0.91 0.34
N ILE A 71 -4.62 0.40 -0.87
CA ILE A 71 -5.02 1.08 -2.11
C ILE A 71 -6.54 1.24 -2.15
N TYR A 72 -7.29 0.20 -1.83
CA TYR A 72 -8.75 0.26 -1.81
C TYR A 72 -9.26 1.26 -0.78
N ALA A 73 -8.75 1.23 0.46
CA ALA A 73 -9.16 2.18 1.49
C ALA A 73 -8.78 3.62 1.13
N HIS A 74 -7.63 3.85 0.52
CA HIS A 74 -7.15 5.19 0.18
C HIS A 74 -7.81 5.77 -1.07
N GLU A 75 -7.84 4.99 -2.15
CA GLU A 75 -8.19 5.48 -3.48
C GLU A 75 -9.65 5.21 -3.85
N VAL A 76 -10.16 4.01 -3.55
CA VAL A 76 -11.53 3.61 -3.91
C VAL A 76 -12.53 4.16 -2.89
N LEU A 77 -12.28 3.92 -1.60
CA LEU A 77 -13.15 4.42 -0.53
C LEU A 77 -12.92 5.90 -0.21
N GLY A 78 -11.77 6.47 -0.58
CA GLY A 78 -11.46 7.87 -0.34
C GLY A 78 -11.47 8.25 1.14
N ILE A 79 -11.01 7.34 2.01
CA ILE A 79 -11.08 7.52 3.47
C ILE A 79 -10.36 8.80 3.90
N ALA A 80 -11.06 9.68 4.61
CA ALA A 80 -10.51 10.93 5.14
C ALA A 80 -10.18 10.86 6.64
N SER A 81 -10.71 9.87 7.37
CA SER A 81 -10.47 9.68 8.80
C SER A 81 -10.53 8.21 9.22
N LEU A 82 -10.00 7.88 10.40
CA LEU A 82 -10.16 6.54 10.96
C LEU A 82 -11.64 6.17 11.14
N GLN A 83 -12.48 7.16 11.49
CA GLN A 83 -13.90 6.97 11.67
C GLN A 83 -14.57 6.52 10.37
N ASP A 84 -14.30 7.17 9.24
CA ASP A 84 -14.90 6.84 7.95
C ASP A 84 -14.62 5.37 7.58
N LEU A 85 -13.38 4.93 7.84
CA LEU A 85 -12.98 3.55 7.55
C LEU A 85 -13.76 2.54 8.41
N TYR A 86 -13.95 2.83 9.70
CA TYR A 86 -14.78 1.97 10.56
C TYR A 86 -16.25 1.98 10.18
N GLN A 87 -16.80 3.13 9.77
CA GLN A 87 -18.20 3.21 9.35
C GLN A 87 -18.50 2.35 8.11
N ILE A 88 -17.55 2.27 7.18
CA ILE A 88 -17.70 1.49 5.95
C ILE A 88 -17.38 0.00 6.19
N ALA A 89 -16.27 -0.31 6.85
CA ALA A 89 -15.76 -1.68 6.91
C ALA A 89 -16.10 -2.44 8.21
N ALA A 90 -16.47 -1.76 9.29
CA ALA A 90 -16.85 -2.40 10.55
C ALA A 90 -17.82 -1.56 11.41
N PRO A 91 -19.00 -1.17 10.88
CA PRO A 91 -19.93 -0.28 11.58
C PRO A 91 -20.39 -0.83 12.93
N ASP A 92 -20.52 -2.15 13.06
CA ASP A 92 -20.95 -2.82 14.30
C ASP A 92 -20.02 -2.55 15.49
N VAL A 93 -18.72 -2.34 15.26
CA VAL A 93 -17.77 -1.98 16.33
C VAL A 93 -18.17 -0.64 16.94
N MET A 94 -18.58 0.31 16.10
CA MET A 94 -18.99 1.64 16.54
C MET A 94 -20.35 1.66 17.25
N LEU A 95 -21.24 0.71 16.92
CA LEU A 95 -22.59 0.61 17.48
C LEU A 95 -22.63 -0.15 18.79
N THR A 96 -21.80 -1.18 18.94
CA THR A 96 -21.88 -2.09 20.09
C THR A 96 -20.98 -1.69 21.26
N SER A 97 -19.93 -0.87 21.05
CA SER A 97 -18.99 -0.48 22.10
C SER A 97 -18.79 1.04 22.15
N THR A 98 -19.34 1.69 23.19
CA THR A 98 -19.16 3.13 23.42
C THR A 98 -17.69 3.50 23.54
N ARG A 99 -16.92 2.71 24.30
CA ARG A 99 -15.48 2.93 24.49
C ARG A 99 -14.71 2.85 23.18
N ASP A 100 -14.97 1.84 22.35
CA ASP A 100 -14.26 1.69 21.07
C ASP A 100 -14.64 2.82 20.12
N SER A 101 -15.92 3.21 20.09
CA SER A 101 -16.43 4.35 19.32
C SER A 101 -15.75 5.67 19.73
N GLU A 102 -15.59 5.94 21.03
CA GLU A 102 -14.87 7.12 21.54
C GLU A 102 -13.39 7.12 21.13
N ILE A 103 -12.72 5.97 21.20
CA ILE A 103 -11.33 5.82 20.74
C ILE A 103 -11.23 6.13 19.25
N ILE A 104 -12.12 5.54 18.43
CA ILE A 104 -12.14 5.73 16.98
C ILE A 104 -12.36 7.21 16.62
N ARG A 105 -13.31 7.87 17.30
CA ARG A 105 -13.71 9.28 17.07
C ARG A 105 -12.78 10.31 17.72
N ALA A 106 -11.77 9.88 18.48
CA ALA A 106 -10.88 10.80 19.17
C ALA A 106 -10.22 11.80 18.19
N PRO A 107 -10.06 13.09 18.53
CA PRO A 107 -9.52 14.11 17.61
C PRO A 107 -8.15 13.75 16.99
N LYS A 108 -7.31 13.02 17.74
CA LYS A 108 -6.03 12.49 17.25
C LYS A 108 -6.16 11.47 16.10
N ASN A 109 -7.37 11.06 15.73
CA ASN A 109 -7.69 10.11 14.67
C ASN A 109 -8.51 10.76 13.53
N ALA A 110 -8.60 12.10 13.50
CA ALA A 110 -9.28 12.88 12.46
C ALA A 110 -8.50 12.96 11.13
N TYR A 111 -7.79 11.89 10.77
CA TYR A 111 -7.03 11.74 9.54
C TYR A 111 -6.93 10.25 9.17
N PRO A 112 -6.62 9.89 7.91
CA PRO A 112 -6.57 8.50 7.49
C PRO A 112 -5.45 7.76 8.23
N LYS A 113 -5.76 6.54 8.71
CA LYS A 113 -4.81 5.69 9.43
C LYS A 113 -4.90 4.26 8.94
N TYR A 114 -3.79 3.76 8.39
CA TYR A 114 -3.67 2.40 7.93
C TYR A 114 -2.63 1.65 8.77
N CYS A 115 -3.05 0.54 9.37
CA CYS A 115 -2.18 -0.31 10.17
C CYS A 115 -2.13 -1.71 9.56
N LEU A 116 -0.93 -2.16 9.25
CA LEU A 116 -0.68 -3.47 8.64
C LEU A 116 0.01 -4.38 9.67
N LYS A 117 -0.70 -5.41 10.13
CA LYS A 117 -0.14 -6.41 11.04
C LYS A 117 0.52 -7.53 10.23
N MET A 118 1.86 -7.54 10.21
CA MET A 118 2.64 -8.49 9.39
C MET A 118 3.81 -9.09 10.18
N ALA A 119 4.01 -10.40 10.07
CA ALA A 119 5.08 -11.13 10.76
C ALA A 119 6.49 -10.72 10.29
N THR A 120 7.52 -10.98 11.11
CA THR A 120 8.92 -10.79 10.70
C THR A 120 9.28 -11.71 9.55
N GLY A 121 10.05 -11.22 8.57
CA GLY A 121 10.43 -12.01 7.40
C GLY A 121 9.41 -12.04 6.26
N THR A 122 8.20 -11.51 6.43
CA THR A 122 7.17 -11.51 5.36
C THR A 122 7.27 -10.33 4.38
N GLY A 123 8.43 -9.66 4.33
CA GLY A 123 8.72 -8.55 3.41
C GLY A 123 7.88 -7.28 3.62
N LYS A 124 7.74 -6.82 4.87
CA LYS A 124 7.12 -5.51 5.20
C LYS A 124 7.76 -4.35 4.42
N THR A 125 9.08 -4.42 4.19
CA THR A 125 9.82 -3.40 3.45
C THR A 125 9.37 -3.31 1.99
N TRP A 126 9.08 -4.44 1.34
CA TRP A 126 8.55 -4.44 -0.03
C TRP A 126 7.17 -3.79 -0.11
N VAL A 127 6.29 -4.06 0.87
CA VAL A 127 4.98 -3.40 0.93
C VAL A 127 5.16 -1.89 1.10
N LEU A 128 6.05 -1.44 1.99
CA LEU A 128 6.36 -0.02 2.15
C LEU A 128 6.88 0.61 0.84
N GLN A 129 7.85 -0.03 0.18
CA GLN A 129 8.43 0.46 -1.08
C GLN A 129 7.39 0.53 -2.20
N ALA A 130 6.57 -0.51 -2.36
CA ALA A 130 5.50 -0.55 -3.36
C ALA A 130 4.45 0.55 -3.12
N LEU A 131 4.05 0.79 -1.87
CA LEU A 131 3.14 1.89 -1.53
C LEU A 131 3.77 3.27 -1.82
N MET A 132 5.06 3.45 -1.52
CA MET A 132 5.76 4.69 -1.84
C MET A 132 5.86 4.91 -3.35
N VAL A 133 6.21 3.87 -4.13
CA VAL A 133 6.24 3.93 -5.60
C VAL A 133 4.86 4.29 -6.15
N TRP A 134 3.80 3.61 -5.70
CA TRP A 134 2.42 3.91 -6.10
C TRP A 134 2.02 5.36 -5.81
N GLN A 135 2.34 5.87 -4.63
CA GLN A 135 2.08 7.26 -4.25
C GLN A 135 2.85 8.26 -5.12
N ILE A 136 4.15 8.04 -5.34
CA ILE A 136 5.00 8.92 -6.16
C ILE A 136 4.52 8.96 -7.61
N LEU A 137 4.25 7.79 -8.21
CA LEU A 137 3.82 7.71 -9.61
C LEU A 137 2.48 8.41 -9.83
N ASN A 138 1.52 8.21 -8.92
CA ASN A 138 0.24 8.91 -8.99
C ASN A 138 0.37 10.42 -8.75
N ALA A 139 1.15 10.85 -7.76
CA ALA A 139 1.39 12.27 -7.50
C ALA A 139 2.12 12.97 -8.65
N ASN A 140 2.92 12.24 -9.43
CA ASN A 140 3.54 12.78 -10.63
C ASN A 140 2.54 12.91 -11.79
N ARG A 141 1.64 11.92 -11.96
CA ARG A 141 0.63 11.94 -13.02
C ARG A 141 -0.46 12.98 -12.78
N ALA A 142 -0.80 13.24 -11.52
CA ALA A 142 -1.83 14.20 -11.11
C ALA A 142 -1.25 15.22 -10.11
N PRO A 143 -0.42 16.18 -10.56
CA PRO A 143 0.29 17.11 -9.67
C PRO A 143 -0.61 18.05 -8.89
N ASP A 144 -1.82 18.32 -9.38
CA ASP A 144 -2.82 19.18 -8.72
C ASP A 144 -3.70 18.41 -7.71
N SER A 145 -3.53 17.10 -7.61
CA SER A 145 -4.28 16.25 -6.68
C SER A 145 -3.61 16.21 -5.31
N ASP A 146 -4.38 16.48 -4.26
CA ASP A 146 -3.95 16.33 -2.86
C ASP A 146 -4.06 14.88 -2.34
N ARG A 147 -4.58 13.96 -3.16
CA ARG A 147 -4.77 12.55 -2.82
C ARG A 147 -3.46 11.79 -2.66
N TYR A 148 -2.39 12.22 -3.33
CA TYR A 148 -1.12 11.49 -3.37
C TYR A 148 0.06 12.36 -2.93
N THR A 149 1.12 11.73 -2.42
CA THR A 149 2.31 12.44 -1.92
C THR A 149 3.60 11.97 -2.58
N LYS A 150 4.53 12.91 -2.74
CA LYS A 150 5.95 12.64 -3.08
C LYS A 150 6.86 12.75 -1.85
N ASN A 151 6.31 13.21 -0.72
CA ASN A 151 7.04 13.50 0.51
C ASN A 151 6.67 12.46 1.56
N PHE A 152 7.67 11.73 2.06
CA PHE A 152 7.50 10.67 3.04
C PHE A 152 8.38 10.93 4.26
N LEU A 153 7.83 10.64 5.44
CA LEU A 153 8.58 10.54 6.68
C LEU A 153 8.52 9.09 7.17
N VAL A 154 9.66 8.41 7.16
CA VAL A 154 9.78 7.04 7.69
C VAL A 154 10.46 7.10 9.05
N VAL A 155 9.77 6.65 10.10
CA VAL A 155 10.28 6.65 11.47
C VAL A 155 10.65 5.24 11.88
N ALA A 156 11.90 5.05 12.31
CA ALA A 156 12.42 3.79 12.82
C ALA A 156 12.47 3.79 14.36
N PRO A 157 12.23 2.66 15.04
CA PRO A 157 12.26 2.57 16.50
C PRO A 157 13.67 2.60 17.11
N GLY A 158 14.73 2.56 16.30
CA GLY A 158 16.13 2.59 16.75
C GLY A 158 17.11 2.46 15.60
N LEU A 159 18.40 2.67 15.89
CA LEU A 159 19.47 2.75 14.88
C LEU A 159 19.58 1.49 14.01
N ILE A 160 19.43 0.30 14.59
CA ILE A 160 19.53 -0.97 13.85
C ILE A 160 18.45 -1.06 12.75
N VAL A 161 17.22 -0.63 13.05
CA VAL A 161 16.13 -0.66 12.05
C VAL A 161 16.31 0.48 11.05
N TYR A 162 16.78 1.63 11.51
CA TYR A 162 17.10 2.77 10.65
C TYR A 162 18.15 2.39 9.60
N ASP A 163 19.27 1.77 10.00
CA ASP A 163 20.34 1.36 9.07
C ASP A 163 19.84 0.34 8.04
N ARG A 164 18.99 -0.61 8.46
CA ARG A 164 18.38 -1.57 7.52
C ARG A 164 17.44 -0.91 6.51
N LEU A 165 16.71 0.14 6.92
CA LEU A 165 15.89 0.90 6.00
C LEU A 165 16.78 1.70 5.04
N LEU A 166 17.86 2.34 5.52
CA LEU A 166 18.81 3.01 4.64
C LEU A 166 19.44 2.04 3.64
N ASP A 167 19.82 0.84 4.05
CA ASP A 167 20.34 -0.18 3.13
C ASP A 167 19.28 -0.57 2.08
N ALA A 168 18.02 -0.71 2.47
CA ALA A 168 16.94 -1.04 1.55
C ALA A 168 16.64 0.08 0.53
N PHE A 169 16.73 1.35 0.93
CA PHE A 169 16.39 2.50 0.07
C PHE A 169 17.58 3.07 -0.69
N MET A 170 18.77 3.03 -0.11
CA MET A 170 19.97 3.72 -0.60
C MET A 170 21.14 2.78 -0.84
N GLY A 171 21.02 1.51 -0.43
CA GLY A 171 22.09 0.52 -0.52
C GLY A 171 23.07 0.63 0.64
N LYS A 172 23.93 -0.40 0.75
CA LYS A 172 24.90 -0.49 1.84
C LYS A 172 25.97 0.59 1.73
N GLU A 173 26.39 1.09 2.88
CA GLU A 173 27.49 2.04 2.96
C GLU A 173 28.85 1.33 2.84
N ARG A 174 29.72 1.88 1.98
CA ARG A 174 31.12 1.50 1.82
C ARG A 174 31.94 2.77 1.68
N ASP A 175 32.98 2.91 2.51
CA ASP A 175 33.88 4.07 2.51
C ASP A 175 33.16 5.44 2.60
N GLY A 176 32.12 5.51 3.44
CA GLY A 176 31.34 6.75 3.64
C GLY A 176 30.37 7.09 2.50
N LYS A 177 30.20 6.20 1.51
CA LYS A 177 29.25 6.37 0.41
C LYS A 177 28.29 5.18 0.33
N ARG A 178 27.02 5.46 0.07
CA ARG A 178 26.01 4.42 -0.19
C ARG A 178 25.93 4.14 -1.68
N ASP A 179 25.89 2.86 -2.01
CA ASP A 179 25.78 2.38 -3.39
C ASP A 179 24.33 2.00 -3.70
N PHE A 180 23.60 2.88 -4.38
CA PHE A 180 22.20 2.67 -4.70
C PHE A 180 21.96 1.41 -5.55
N THR A 181 22.93 0.97 -6.36
CA THR A 181 22.78 -0.16 -7.28
C THR A 181 22.55 -1.49 -6.55
N ILE A 182 22.95 -1.54 -5.28
CA ILE A 182 22.76 -2.70 -4.39
C ILE A 182 21.66 -2.48 -3.35
N SER A 183 20.84 -1.43 -3.50
CA SER A 183 19.65 -1.22 -2.68
C SER A 183 18.55 -2.22 -3.04
N ASP A 184 17.67 -2.55 -2.09
CA ASP A 184 16.50 -3.40 -2.37
C ASP A 184 15.64 -2.77 -3.49
N LEU A 185 15.49 -1.44 -3.49
CA LEU A 185 14.72 -0.75 -4.51
C LEU A 185 15.31 -0.93 -5.92
N SER A 186 16.64 -0.89 -6.04
CA SER A 186 17.34 -1.10 -7.32
C SER A 186 17.34 -2.58 -7.73
N ILE A 187 17.58 -3.49 -6.79
CA ILE A 187 17.65 -4.93 -7.04
C ILE A 187 16.27 -5.47 -7.47
N PHE A 188 15.20 -5.01 -6.83
CA PHE A 188 13.83 -5.47 -7.09
C PHE A 188 13.03 -4.46 -7.90
N GLN A 189 13.67 -3.58 -8.66
CA GLN A 189 12.99 -2.53 -9.44
C GLN A 189 11.89 -3.08 -10.35
N GLU A 190 12.12 -4.26 -10.96
CA GLU A 190 11.19 -4.93 -11.88
C GLU A 190 9.91 -5.40 -11.16
N LEU A 191 9.99 -5.66 -9.85
CA LEU A 191 8.80 -5.96 -9.06
C LEU A 191 7.93 -4.70 -8.91
N PHE A 192 8.55 -3.57 -8.60
CA PHE A 192 7.84 -2.35 -8.21
C PHE A 192 7.32 -1.55 -9.40
N ILE A 193 8.09 -1.47 -10.50
CA ILE A 193 7.82 -0.58 -11.63
C ILE A 193 7.81 -1.38 -12.95
N PRO A 194 6.79 -1.24 -13.81
CA PRO A 194 6.77 -1.86 -15.13
C PRO A 194 7.90 -1.38 -16.06
N HIS A 195 8.50 -2.29 -16.83
CA HIS A 195 9.63 -1.99 -17.76
C HIS A 195 9.31 -1.01 -18.87
N SER A 196 8.09 -1.11 -19.41
CA SER A 196 7.55 -0.16 -20.36
C SER A 196 6.38 0.49 -19.64
N PRO A 197 6.63 1.63 -18.98
CA PRO A 197 5.52 2.45 -18.56
C PRO A 197 4.69 2.69 -19.82
N SER A 198 3.37 2.46 -19.80
CA SER A 198 2.57 2.83 -20.96
C SER A 198 2.84 4.32 -21.26
N LYS A 199 2.58 4.82 -22.47
CA LYS A 199 2.87 6.24 -22.80
C LYS A 199 2.30 7.23 -21.74
N SER A 200 1.35 6.80 -20.90
CA SER A 200 0.81 7.49 -19.72
C SER A 200 1.83 7.79 -18.60
N LEU A 201 2.83 6.95 -18.38
CA LEU A 201 3.79 7.03 -17.26
C LEU A 201 5.09 7.79 -17.61
N ILE A 202 5.36 8.05 -18.90
CA ILE A 202 6.65 8.57 -19.40
C ILE A 202 6.78 10.11 -19.30
N SER A 203 5.75 10.85 -18.85
CA SER A 203 5.84 12.33 -18.77
C SER A 203 6.64 12.85 -17.56
N LEU A 204 7.65 12.11 -17.08
CA LEU A 204 8.46 12.41 -15.90
C LEU A 204 9.74 13.20 -16.21
N SER A 205 9.83 13.86 -17.36
CA SER A 205 10.94 14.75 -17.72
C SER A 205 10.77 16.15 -17.15
#